data_AF-A0A7K2LVY2-F1
#
_entry.id   AF-A0A7K2LVY2-F1
#
_cell.length_a   1.000
_cell.length_b   1.000
_cell.length_c   1.000
_cell.angle_alpha   90.00
_cell.angle_beta   90.00
_cell.angle_gamma   90.00
#
_symmetry.space_group_name_H-M   'P 1'
#
loop_
_entity.id
_entity.type
_entity.pdbx_description
1 polymer ?
#
loop_
_entity_poly.entity_id
_entity_poly.type
_entity_poly.pdbx_seq_one_letter_code
_entity_poly.pdbx_strand_id
1 'polypeptide(L)'
;MHTHTRRTLLSASILAAGSGLLGACSGSGSSSEPGPRSGATDGPGATGRRFVPKGPKGYVNPSDPEVLAAERQRGAGAVRKYRFTAAETSLDLGGRTIRTWAYDDVAPGPVVRVTKGDVLDLTLANHLPVPTTLHSHGVRLRCDMDGVPGLTQEGIKPGAEFSYRFAVSHPGTYLLHSHEGMQPDRGLYAPLIVDDPREPLKYDKEWIVV
;
A
#
# COMPACT_ATOMS: atom_id res chain seq x y z
N MET A 1 -34.14 -43.56 7.30
CA MET A 1 -32.75 -43.59 6.82
C MET A 1 -31.99 -42.50 7.57
N HIS A 2 -31.29 -42.87 8.64
CA HIS A 2 -30.54 -41.96 9.49
C HIS A 2 -29.05 -42.16 9.20
N THR A 3 -28.34 -41.10 8.83
CA THR A 3 -26.88 -41.11 8.70
C THR A 3 -26.28 -40.02 9.56
N HIS A 4 -25.36 -40.45 10.42
CA HIS A 4 -24.78 -39.75 11.54
C HIS A 4 -23.64 -38.80 11.16
N THR A 5 -23.58 -37.69 11.89
CA THR A 5 -22.54 -36.66 11.95
C THR A 5 -21.22 -37.22 12.48
N ARG A 6 -20.09 -36.96 11.81
CA ARG A 6 -18.74 -37.31 12.30
C ARG A 6 -18.08 -36.09 12.95
N ARG A 7 -18.27 -35.95 14.25
CA ARG A 7 -17.35 -35.25 15.16
C ARG A 7 -16.75 -36.29 16.10
N THR A 8 -15.46 -36.10 16.40
CA THR A 8 -14.68 -36.70 17.51
C THR A 8 -14.07 -38.08 17.28
N LEU A 9 -12.73 -38.13 17.12
CA LEU A 9 -11.80 -39.16 17.61
C LEU A 9 -10.43 -38.47 17.75
N LEU A 10 -10.09 -38.00 18.96
CA LEU A 10 -9.15 -38.60 19.93
C LEU A 10 -7.67 -38.54 19.51
N SER A 11 -7.00 -37.55 20.08
CA SER A 11 -5.82 -37.65 20.95
C SER A 11 -4.98 -38.94 20.86
N ALA A 12 -3.75 -38.82 20.36
CA ALA A 12 -2.64 -39.68 20.75
C ALA A 12 -1.33 -38.88 20.72
N SER A 13 -0.74 -38.73 21.90
CA SER A 13 0.54 -38.10 22.18
C SER A 13 1.69 -39.03 21.76
N ILE A 14 2.70 -38.49 21.08
CA ILE A 14 4.02 -39.15 20.94
C ILE A 14 5.10 -38.14 21.33
N LEU A 15 5.77 -38.43 22.45
CA LEU A 15 7.05 -37.87 22.86
C LEU A 15 8.15 -38.51 22.02
N ALA A 16 8.99 -37.70 21.37
CA ALA A 16 10.28 -38.13 20.87
C ALA A 16 11.33 -37.07 21.25
N ALA A 17 12.25 -37.48 22.11
CA ALA A 17 13.45 -36.73 22.48
C ALA A 17 14.46 -36.75 21.32
N GLY A 18 15.11 -35.62 21.07
CA GLY A 18 16.19 -35.51 20.10
C GLY A 18 17.08 -34.32 20.43
N SER A 19 18.18 -34.59 21.15
CA SER A 19 19.26 -33.64 21.41
C SER A 19 20.06 -33.37 20.13
N GLY A 20 20.25 -32.11 19.79
CA GLY A 20 21.10 -31.68 18.67
C GLY A 20 21.78 -30.35 18.97
N LEU A 21 23.06 -30.41 19.32
CA LEU A 21 23.97 -29.28 19.52
C LEU A 21 24.34 -28.62 18.19
N LEU A 22 24.12 -27.30 18.07
CA LEU A 22 24.81 -26.38 17.14
C LEU A 22 24.89 -25.04 17.90
N GLY A 23 26.04 -24.52 18.31
CA GLY A 23 27.16 -24.10 17.47
C GLY A 23 27.14 -22.57 17.40
N ALA A 24 27.55 -21.91 18.50
CA ALA A 24 27.66 -20.45 18.56
C ALA A 24 28.96 -19.99 17.89
N CYS A 25 28.85 -19.20 16.83
CA CYS A 25 29.97 -18.45 16.25
C CYS A 25 29.66 -16.97 16.31
N SER A 26 30.38 -16.27 17.19
CA SER A 26 30.46 -14.82 17.29
C SER A 26 31.02 -14.22 16.00
N GLY A 27 30.27 -13.29 15.40
CA GLY A 27 30.70 -12.50 14.24
C GLY A 27 30.99 -11.06 14.66
N SER A 28 32.25 -10.67 14.47
CA SER A 28 32.88 -9.40 14.81
C SER A 28 32.15 -8.17 14.25
N GLY A 29 32.07 -7.11 15.06
CA GLY A 29 31.55 -5.81 14.65
C GLY A 29 32.34 -5.23 13.48
N SER A 30 31.62 -4.81 12.43
CA SER A 30 32.13 -3.89 11.42
C SER A 30 31.48 -2.53 11.62
N SER A 31 32.34 -1.54 11.79
CA SER A 31 32.05 -0.11 11.92
C SER A 31 31.07 0.38 10.86
N SER A 32 30.09 1.16 11.31
CA SER A 32 29.16 1.89 10.45
C SER A 32 29.83 3.18 9.97
N GLU A 33 30.11 3.27 8.67
CA GLU A 33 30.39 4.55 8.02
C GLU A 33 29.06 5.23 7.61
N PRO A 34 28.96 6.57 7.70
CA PRO A 34 27.76 7.30 7.36
C PRO A 34 27.63 7.46 5.83
N GLY A 35 26.54 6.92 5.26
CA GLY A 35 26.16 7.15 3.86
C GLY A 35 25.73 8.61 3.60
N PRO A 36 25.72 9.05 2.33
CA PRO A 36 25.71 10.47 1.98
C PRO A 36 24.34 11.11 2.19
N ARG A 37 24.38 12.35 2.69
CA ARG A 37 23.24 13.27 2.71
C ARG A 37 22.92 13.69 1.29
N SER A 38 21.67 13.51 0.85
CA SER A 38 21.14 14.26 -0.29
C SER A 38 20.15 15.27 0.27
N GLY A 39 20.51 16.55 0.15
CA GLY A 39 19.60 17.65 0.42
C GLY A 39 18.53 17.71 -0.66
N ALA A 40 17.29 17.52 -0.24
CA ALA A 40 16.14 18.12 -0.89
C ALA A 40 15.45 18.92 0.21
N THR A 41 15.22 20.20 -0.05
CA THR A 41 14.63 21.16 0.86
C THR A 41 13.30 20.65 1.43
N ASP A 42 13.29 20.30 2.70
CA ASP A 42 12.08 19.99 3.45
C ASP A 42 11.22 21.26 3.55
N GLY A 43 10.02 21.21 2.96
CA GLY A 43 8.94 22.11 3.34
C GLY A 43 8.48 21.78 4.77
N PRO A 44 8.01 22.76 5.55
CA PRO A 44 7.62 22.50 6.93
C PRO A 44 6.33 21.67 6.95
N GLY A 45 6.42 20.39 7.31
CA GLY A 45 5.25 19.53 7.51
C GLY A 45 5.49 18.01 7.48
N ALA A 46 6.60 17.51 6.93
CA ALA A 46 6.81 16.06 6.78
C ALA A 46 7.46 15.43 8.05
N THR A 47 6.70 15.24 9.13
CA THR A 47 7.15 14.47 10.31
C THR A 47 7.01 12.95 10.11
N GLY A 48 7.45 12.44 8.96
CA GLY A 48 7.54 11.02 8.68
C GLY A 48 8.97 10.69 8.28
N ARG A 49 9.75 10.09 9.20
CA ARG A 49 11.00 9.42 8.80
C ARG A 49 10.62 8.41 7.72
N ARG A 50 11.20 8.50 6.53
CA ARG A 50 10.98 7.58 5.40
C ARG A 50 11.30 6.16 5.88
N PHE A 51 10.29 5.43 6.36
CA PHE A 51 10.43 4.02 6.71
C PHE A 51 10.50 3.28 5.40
N VAL A 52 11.73 3.06 5.01
CA VAL A 52 12.09 2.04 4.06
C VAL A 52 13.13 1.25 4.82
N PRO A 53 12.80 0.06 5.34
CA PRO A 53 13.81 -0.73 6.03
C PRO A 53 14.96 -0.91 5.05
N LYS A 54 16.19 -0.58 5.48
CA LYS A 54 17.36 -0.89 4.66
C LYS A 54 17.34 -2.40 4.45
N GLY A 55 17.32 -2.82 3.19
CA GLY A 55 17.43 -4.23 2.86
C GLY A 55 18.75 -4.79 3.41
N PRO A 56 18.87 -6.12 3.53
CA PRO A 56 20.16 -6.74 3.79
C PRO A 56 21.20 -6.27 2.78
N LYS A 57 22.49 -6.30 3.14
CA LYS A 57 23.56 -5.97 2.18
C LYS A 57 23.41 -6.84 0.92
N GLY A 58 23.49 -6.21 -0.25
CA GLY A 58 23.34 -6.88 -1.55
C GLY A 58 21.93 -6.85 -2.16
N TYR A 59 20.95 -6.26 -1.48
CA TYR A 59 19.60 -6.03 -2.00
C TYR A 59 19.42 -4.60 -2.49
N VAL A 60 18.52 -4.43 -3.47
CA VAL A 60 18.18 -3.14 -4.07
C VAL A 60 17.32 -2.32 -3.10
N ASN A 61 17.79 -1.12 -2.75
CA ASN A 61 17.06 -0.15 -1.95
C ASN A 61 16.38 0.90 -2.83
N PRO A 62 15.26 1.49 -2.38
CA PRO A 62 14.56 2.55 -3.12
C PRO A 62 15.34 3.85 -3.38
N SER A 63 16.49 4.03 -2.74
CA SER A 63 17.43 5.13 -2.99
C SER A 63 18.55 4.76 -3.96
N ASP A 64 18.63 3.49 -4.38
CA ASP A 64 19.77 3.01 -5.16
C ASP A 64 19.68 3.51 -6.62
N PRO A 65 20.84 3.71 -7.30
CA PRO A 65 20.88 4.34 -8.61
C PRO A 65 20.01 3.64 -9.67
N GLU A 66 19.91 2.31 -9.63
CA GLU A 66 19.09 1.50 -10.53
C GLU A 66 17.59 1.77 -10.37
N VAL A 67 17.12 1.97 -9.13
CA VAL A 67 15.71 2.33 -8.88
C VAL A 67 15.46 3.74 -9.38
N LEU A 68 16.35 4.69 -9.05
CA LEU A 68 16.22 6.06 -9.53
C LEU A 68 16.27 6.15 -11.06
N ALA A 69 17.09 5.32 -11.72
CA ALA A 69 17.14 5.21 -13.17
C ALA A 69 15.84 4.64 -13.75
N ALA A 70 15.29 3.58 -13.15
CA ALA A 70 14.01 3.01 -13.55
C ALA A 70 12.87 4.03 -13.39
N GLU A 71 12.81 4.76 -12.27
CA GLU A 71 11.78 5.77 -12.03
C GLU A 71 11.87 6.93 -13.04
N ARG A 72 13.08 7.36 -13.42
CA ARG A 72 13.26 8.37 -14.50
C ARG A 72 12.69 7.89 -15.85
N GLN A 73 12.69 6.59 -16.12
CA GLN A 73 12.15 6.02 -17.36
C GLN A 73 10.62 5.85 -17.33
N ARG A 74 9.99 5.77 -16.15
CA ARG A 74 8.54 5.52 -16.03
C ARG A 74 7.66 6.71 -16.43
N GLY A 75 8.20 7.92 -16.34
CA GLY A 75 7.49 9.14 -16.73
C GLY A 75 7.78 10.30 -15.79
N ALA A 76 7.85 11.50 -16.36
CA ALA A 76 7.96 12.78 -15.65
C ALA A 76 6.87 13.75 -16.13
N GLY A 77 5.69 13.19 -16.47
CA GLY A 77 4.54 13.94 -16.95
C GLY A 77 3.95 14.85 -15.87
N ALA A 78 2.71 15.29 -16.11
CA ALA A 78 2.05 16.20 -15.18
C ALA A 78 1.83 15.52 -13.82
N VAL A 79 2.02 16.29 -12.75
CA VAL A 79 1.70 15.82 -11.38
C VAL A 79 0.20 15.96 -11.15
N ARG A 80 -0.47 14.85 -10.84
CA ARG A 80 -1.89 14.79 -10.51
C ARG A 80 -2.04 14.58 -9.01
N LYS A 81 -2.56 15.61 -8.34
CA LYS A 81 -2.67 15.64 -6.88
C LYS A 81 -4.04 15.17 -6.43
N TYR A 82 -4.04 14.29 -5.44
CA TYR A 82 -5.24 13.78 -4.79
C TYR A 82 -5.05 13.80 -3.28
N ARG A 83 -6.15 13.86 -2.53
CA ARG A 83 -6.14 13.71 -1.09
C ARG A 83 -7.32 12.84 -0.69
N PHE A 84 -7.05 11.84 0.13
CA PHE A 84 -8.07 11.04 0.80
C PHE A 84 -7.96 11.23 2.30
N THR A 85 -9.10 11.26 2.97
CA THR A 85 -9.20 11.16 4.43
C THR A 85 -9.84 9.83 4.77
N ALA A 86 -9.08 8.93 5.40
CA ALA A 86 -9.65 7.71 5.97
C ALA A 86 -10.30 8.03 7.32
N ALA A 87 -11.62 7.87 7.42
CA ALA A 87 -12.37 8.20 8.63
C ALA A 87 -13.48 7.19 8.90
N GLU A 88 -13.95 7.18 10.15
CA GLU A 88 -15.21 6.55 10.52
C GLU A 88 -16.40 7.36 9.98
N THR A 89 -17.35 6.67 9.38
CA THR A 89 -18.53 7.30 8.79
C THR A 89 -19.78 6.41 8.90
N SER A 90 -20.93 6.96 8.53
CA SER A 90 -22.18 6.22 8.38
C SER A 90 -22.59 6.19 6.92
N LEU A 91 -22.68 4.98 6.35
CA LEU A 91 -23.06 4.77 4.96
C LEU A 91 -24.43 4.12 4.87
N ASP A 92 -25.26 4.59 3.94
CA ASP A 92 -26.49 3.93 3.54
C ASP A 92 -26.22 2.94 2.40
N LEU A 93 -26.42 1.65 2.66
CA LEU A 93 -26.26 0.56 1.70
C LEU A 93 -27.60 0.12 1.12
N GLY A 94 -28.35 1.08 0.58
CA GLY A 94 -29.65 0.82 -0.06
C GLY A 94 -30.79 0.60 0.94
N GLY A 95 -30.93 1.49 1.92
CA GLY A 95 -31.95 1.44 2.98
C GLY A 95 -31.44 0.83 4.30
N ARG A 96 -30.16 0.45 4.37
CA ARG A 96 -29.51 -0.03 5.59
C ARG A 96 -28.30 0.83 5.91
N THR A 97 -28.44 1.65 6.95
CA THR A 97 -27.31 2.43 7.46
C THR A 97 -26.38 1.57 8.31
N ILE A 98 -25.09 1.59 8.00
CA ILE A 98 -24.04 0.96 8.79
C ILE A 98 -23.01 2.00 9.23
N ARG A 99 -22.39 1.80 10.40
CA ARG A 99 -21.20 2.54 10.80
C ARG A 99 -19.97 1.78 10.33
N THR A 100 -19.18 2.40 9.47
CA THR A 100 -18.03 1.76 8.83
C THR A 100 -16.94 2.79 8.52
N TRP A 101 -15.92 2.44 7.74
CA TRP A 101 -14.82 3.33 7.36
C TRP A 101 -14.90 3.67 5.88
N ALA A 102 -14.48 4.87 5.50
CA ALA A 102 -14.49 5.31 4.11
C ALA A 102 -13.34 6.27 3.83
N TYR A 103 -13.01 6.42 2.54
CA TYR A 103 -12.26 7.57 2.07
C TYR A 103 -13.27 8.70 1.76
N ASP A 104 -13.13 9.83 2.43
CA ASP A 104 -13.97 11.02 2.23
C ASP A 104 -15.48 10.75 2.36
N ASP A 105 -15.85 9.97 3.38
CA ASP A 105 -17.24 9.65 3.76
C ASP A 105 -18.08 8.91 2.70
N VAL A 106 -17.45 8.35 1.66
CA VAL A 106 -18.12 7.59 0.60
C VAL A 106 -17.47 6.24 0.33
N ALA A 107 -18.28 5.23 0.03
CA ALA A 107 -17.80 3.93 -0.46
C ALA A 107 -18.58 3.54 -1.74
N PRO A 108 -17.89 3.20 -2.84
CA PRO A 108 -16.43 3.28 -3.03
C PRO A 108 -15.90 4.71 -2.81
N GLY A 109 -14.63 4.84 -2.41
CA GLY A 109 -13.95 6.13 -2.31
C GLY A 109 -13.88 6.86 -3.65
N PRO A 110 -13.51 8.16 -3.67
CA PRO A 110 -13.51 8.95 -4.89
C PRO A 110 -12.62 8.34 -5.99
N VAL A 111 -13.07 8.41 -7.24
CA VAL A 111 -12.30 7.90 -8.39
C VAL A 111 -11.02 8.71 -8.55
N VAL A 112 -9.89 8.03 -8.61
CA VAL A 112 -8.61 8.62 -9.04
C VAL A 112 -8.44 8.33 -10.52
N ARG A 113 -8.43 9.37 -11.37
CA ARG A 113 -8.24 9.23 -12.81
C ARG A 113 -7.02 10.02 -13.27
N VAL A 114 -6.09 9.33 -13.91
CA VAL A 114 -4.82 9.91 -14.39
C VAL A 114 -4.53 9.40 -15.79
N THR A 115 -3.58 10.00 -16.50
CA THR A 115 -3.18 9.53 -17.82
C THR A 115 -1.83 8.81 -17.72
N LYS A 116 -1.63 7.74 -18.50
CA LYS A 116 -0.33 7.06 -18.62
C LYS A 116 0.79 8.08 -18.87
N GLY A 117 1.81 8.05 -18.02
CA GLY A 117 2.97 8.96 -18.03
C GLY A 117 2.89 10.09 -17.01
N ASP A 118 1.71 10.34 -16.41
CA ASP A 118 1.54 11.26 -15.29
C ASP A 118 2.27 10.76 -14.03
N VAL A 119 2.48 11.67 -13.08
CA VAL A 119 2.91 11.35 -11.72
C VAL A 119 1.71 11.49 -10.80
N LEU A 120 1.28 10.38 -10.19
CA LEU A 120 0.29 10.42 -9.11
C LEU A 120 0.97 10.95 -7.84
N ASP A 121 0.34 11.91 -7.17
CA ASP A 121 0.75 12.45 -5.88
C ASP A 121 -0.49 12.45 -4.95
N LEU A 122 -0.72 11.34 -4.26
CA LEU A 122 -1.91 11.11 -3.44
C LEU A 122 -1.54 11.14 -1.97
N THR A 123 -2.08 12.10 -1.22
CA THR A 123 -1.93 12.16 0.23
C THR A 123 -3.06 11.43 0.93
N LEU A 124 -2.74 10.40 1.72
CA LEU A 124 -3.70 9.76 2.62
C LEU A 124 -3.54 10.32 4.03
N ALA A 125 -4.57 10.97 4.54
CA ALA A 125 -4.68 11.40 5.93
C ALA A 125 -5.45 10.35 6.75
N ASN A 126 -4.88 9.91 7.87
CA ASN A 126 -5.47 8.91 8.73
C ASN A 126 -6.22 9.56 9.90
N HIS A 127 -7.55 9.56 9.85
CA HIS A 127 -8.42 9.99 10.96
C HIS A 127 -9.09 8.80 11.67
N LEU A 128 -8.62 7.58 11.42
CA LEU A 128 -9.07 6.36 12.12
C LEU A 128 -8.40 6.25 13.49
N PRO A 129 -8.96 5.47 14.42
CA PRO A 129 -8.34 5.20 15.72
C PRO A 129 -7.15 4.22 15.64
N VAL A 130 -6.83 3.67 14.46
CA VAL A 130 -5.76 2.68 14.24
C VAL A 130 -4.90 3.08 13.03
N PRO A 131 -3.68 2.51 12.89
CA PRO A 131 -2.87 2.71 11.69
C PRO A 131 -3.56 2.26 10.40
N THR A 132 -3.23 2.91 9.28
CA THR A 132 -3.71 2.55 7.93
C THR A 132 -2.59 2.69 6.89
N THR A 133 -2.76 2.12 5.71
CA THR A 133 -1.91 2.35 4.54
C THR A 133 -2.78 2.46 3.28
N LEU A 134 -2.16 2.68 2.12
CA LEU A 134 -2.82 2.65 0.81
C LEU A 134 -1.95 1.89 -0.18
N HIS A 135 -2.47 0.78 -0.70
CA HIS A 135 -1.84 -0.01 -1.75
C HIS A 135 -2.49 0.27 -3.10
N SER A 136 -1.66 0.41 -4.13
CA SER A 136 -2.09 0.58 -5.53
C SER A 136 -2.06 -0.77 -6.25
N HIS A 137 -3.15 -1.53 -6.10
CA HIS A 137 -3.28 -2.89 -6.61
C HIS A 137 -3.00 -2.98 -8.11
N GLY A 138 -2.02 -3.80 -8.49
CA GLY A 138 -1.65 -4.05 -9.88
C GLY A 138 -0.79 -2.98 -10.53
N VAL A 139 -0.50 -1.87 -9.82
CA VAL A 139 0.33 -0.79 -10.37
C VAL A 139 1.81 -1.13 -10.21
N ARG A 140 2.57 -1.07 -11.31
CA ARG A 140 4.02 -1.24 -11.27
C ARG A 140 4.69 0.06 -10.83
N LEU A 141 5.17 0.12 -9.59
CA LEU A 141 5.76 1.32 -8.99
C LEU A 141 7.07 1.02 -8.24
N ARG A 142 7.66 2.04 -7.64
CA ARG A 142 8.79 1.94 -6.70
C ARG A 142 8.35 1.34 -5.36
N CYS A 143 9.14 0.42 -4.81
CA CYS A 143 8.78 -0.35 -3.62
C CYS A 143 8.29 0.51 -2.44
N ASP A 144 8.95 1.63 -2.13
CA ASP A 144 8.59 2.52 -1.01
C ASP A 144 7.32 3.36 -1.20
N MET A 145 6.59 3.16 -2.30
CA MET A 145 5.26 3.75 -2.53
C MET A 145 4.17 2.69 -2.67
N ASP A 146 4.47 1.43 -2.31
CA ASP A 146 3.56 0.30 -2.51
C ASP A 146 2.51 0.13 -1.40
N GLY A 147 2.71 0.70 -0.21
CA GLY A 147 1.67 0.67 0.83
C GLY A 147 1.54 -0.61 1.65
N VAL A 148 2.49 -1.54 1.60
CA VAL A 148 2.45 -2.80 2.37
C VAL A 148 3.09 -2.58 3.77
N PRO A 149 2.30 -2.62 4.85
CA PRO A 149 2.80 -2.37 6.20
C PRO A 149 3.84 -3.40 6.64
N GLY A 150 4.91 -2.94 7.27
CA GLY A 150 6.01 -3.78 7.76
C GLY A 150 6.97 -4.28 6.68
N LEU A 151 6.67 -4.05 5.40
CA LEU A 151 7.53 -4.39 4.28
C LEU A 151 8.03 -3.14 3.55
N THR A 152 7.11 -2.34 3.02
CA THR A 152 7.45 -1.19 2.17
C THR A 152 7.27 0.14 2.86
N GLN A 153 6.45 0.20 3.90
CA GLN A 153 6.25 1.36 4.77
C GLN A 153 5.80 0.94 6.19
N GLU A 154 5.83 1.87 7.15
CA GLU A 154 5.07 1.73 8.40
C GLU A 154 3.60 2.08 8.17
N GLY A 155 2.73 1.57 9.04
CA GLY A 155 1.36 2.06 9.13
C GLY A 155 1.32 3.56 9.43
N ILE A 156 0.53 4.31 8.66
CA ILE A 156 0.26 5.74 8.90
C ILE A 156 -0.49 5.83 10.22
N LYS A 157 0.12 6.41 11.25
CA LYS A 157 -0.49 6.50 12.59
C LYS A 157 -1.76 7.37 12.59
N PRO A 158 -2.68 7.17 13.55
CA PRO A 158 -3.80 8.10 13.77
C PRO A 158 -3.32 9.55 13.84
N GLY A 159 -3.99 10.44 13.11
CA GLY A 159 -3.67 11.86 13.00
C GLY A 159 -2.48 12.20 12.10
N ALA A 160 -1.80 11.20 11.52
CA ALA A 160 -0.71 11.41 10.58
C ALA A 160 -1.19 11.27 9.12
N GLU A 161 -0.32 11.65 8.19
CA GLU A 161 -0.54 11.51 6.76
C GLU A 161 0.71 10.98 6.04
N PHE A 162 0.51 10.42 4.85
CA PHE A 162 1.58 9.99 3.96
C PHE A 162 1.22 10.32 2.51
N SER A 163 2.22 10.73 1.72
CA SER A 163 2.05 11.05 0.30
C SER A 163 2.66 9.96 -0.58
N TYR A 164 1.81 9.27 -1.31
CA TYR A 164 2.17 8.27 -2.30
C TYR A 164 2.47 8.97 -3.63
N ARG A 165 3.75 8.98 -4.02
CA ARG A 165 4.20 9.71 -5.21
C ARG A 165 5.00 8.84 -6.17
N PHE A 166 4.41 8.50 -7.32
CA PHE A 166 5.04 7.65 -8.33
C PHE A 166 4.48 7.91 -9.73
N ALA A 167 5.23 7.53 -10.77
CA ALA A 167 4.79 7.63 -12.15
C ALA A 167 3.90 6.44 -12.55
N VAL A 168 2.77 6.72 -13.21
CA VAL A 168 1.85 5.71 -13.73
C VAL A 168 2.22 5.33 -15.16
N SER A 169 2.89 4.20 -15.34
CA SER A 169 3.53 3.84 -16.63
C SER A 169 2.66 2.96 -17.54
N HIS A 170 1.57 2.41 -17.02
CA HIS A 170 0.73 1.43 -17.73
C HIS A 170 -0.73 1.89 -17.63
N PRO A 171 -1.47 1.95 -18.76
CA PRO A 171 -2.88 2.27 -18.76
C PRO A 171 -3.69 1.06 -18.29
N GLY A 172 -4.89 1.32 -17.76
CA GLY A 172 -5.81 0.28 -17.31
C GLY A 172 -6.66 0.69 -16.12
N THR A 173 -7.41 -0.28 -15.62
CA THR A 173 -8.26 -0.16 -14.44
C THR A 173 -7.60 -0.87 -13.27
N TYR A 174 -7.38 -0.14 -12.18
CA TYR A 174 -6.70 -0.57 -10.97
C TYR A 174 -7.56 -0.25 -9.74
N LEU A 175 -7.07 -0.67 -8.57
CA LEU A 175 -7.75 -0.46 -7.29
C LEU A 175 -6.77 0.16 -6.28
N LEU A 176 -7.22 1.16 -5.55
CA LEU A 176 -6.57 1.64 -4.33
C LEU A 176 -7.30 1.03 -3.15
N HIS A 177 -6.57 0.46 -2.18
CA HIS A 177 -7.19 -0.03 -0.96
C HIS A 177 -6.22 -0.02 0.22
N SER A 178 -6.76 -0.02 1.44
CA SER A 178 -5.91 -0.22 2.62
C SER A 178 -5.24 -1.59 2.59
N HIS A 179 -4.00 -1.69 3.06
CA HIS A 179 -3.30 -2.98 3.18
C HIS A 179 -3.19 -3.45 4.64
N GLU A 180 -4.02 -2.87 5.51
CA GLU A 180 -4.07 -3.19 6.94
C GLU A 180 -5.30 -4.03 7.28
N GLY A 181 -5.09 -5.27 7.71
CA GLY A 181 -6.14 -6.18 8.21
C GLY A 181 -7.42 -6.21 7.35
N MET A 182 -8.57 -6.04 8.00
CA MET A 182 -9.90 -6.05 7.35
C MET A 182 -10.37 -4.66 6.92
N GLN A 183 -9.47 -3.67 6.84
CA GLN A 183 -9.85 -2.30 6.49
C GLN A 183 -10.50 -2.14 5.11
N PRO A 184 -10.05 -2.86 4.06
CA PRO A 184 -10.76 -2.87 2.78
C PRO A 184 -12.22 -3.29 2.91
N ASP A 185 -12.50 -4.35 3.69
CA ASP A 185 -13.86 -4.85 3.89
C ASP A 185 -14.76 -3.87 4.66
N ARG A 186 -14.16 -2.89 5.35
CA ARG A 186 -14.90 -1.79 5.98
C ARG A 186 -15.24 -0.67 5.00
N GLY A 187 -14.69 -0.64 3.80
CA GLY A 187 -14.96 0.41 2.81
C GLY A 187 -13.74 1.26 2.43
N LEU A 188 -12.54 0.93 2.90
CA LEU A 188 -11.30 1.62 2.51
C LEU A 188 -10.76 1.10 1.18
N TYR A 189 -11.48 1.40 0.10
CA TYR A 189 -11.07 1.17 -1.27
C TYR A 189 -11.63 2.24 -2.22
N ALA A 190 -10.93 2.48 -3.33
CA ALA A 190 -11.32 3.43 -4.36
C ALA A 190 -10.78 2.97 -5.74
N PRO A 191 -11.50 3.22 -6.84
CA PRO A 191 -11.01 2.89 -8.17
C PRO A 191 -9.87 3.84 -8.61
N LEU A 192 -8.86 3.27 -9.26
CA LEU A 192 -7.79 4.01 -9.94
C LEU A 192 -7.84 3.71 -11.43
N ILE A 193 -8.13 4.72 -12.24
CA ILE A 193 -8.19 4.63 -13.70
C ILE A 193 -6.97 5.34 -14.29
N VAL A 194 -6.25 4.62 -15.15
CA VAL A 194 -5.12 5.18 -15.92
C VAL A 194 -5.49 5.17 -17.39
N ASP A 195 -5.83 6.34 -17.92
CA ASP A 195 -6.19 6.52 -19.33
C ASP A 195 -5.00 6.25 -20.25
N ASP A 196 -5.22 5.55 -21.37
CA ASP A 196 -4.26 5.48 -22.46
C ASP A 196 -4.46 6.69 -23.40
N PRO A 197 -3.49 7.62 -23.53
CA PRO A 197 -3.58 8.70 -24.51
C PRO A 197 -3.58 8.19 -25.96
N ARG A 198 -3.32 6.89 -26.18
CA ARG A 198 -3.36 6.21 -27.48
C ARG A 198 -4.41 5.10 -27.53
N GLU A 199 -5.46 5.19 -26.73
CA GLU A 199 -6.61 4.27 -26.77
C GLU A 199 -7.14 4.13 -28.22
N PRO A 200 -7.07 2.93 -28.84
CA PRO A 200 -7.52 2.75 -30.21
C PRO A 200 -9.04 2.61 -30.36
N LEU A 201 -9.75 2.25 -29.29
CA LEU A 201 -11.18 2.01 -29.32
C LEU A 201 -11.98 3.31 -29.14
N LYS A 202 -13.23 3.26 -29.59
CA LYS A 202 -14.23 4.31 -29.33
C LYS A 202 -15.40 3.67 -28.61
N TYR A 203 -15.93 4.38 -27.63
CA TYR A 203 -17.07 3.94 -26.84
C TYR A 203 -18.04 5.11 -26.66
N ASP A 204 -19.34 4.80 -26.64
CA ASP A 204 -20.38 5.80 -26.39
C ASP A 204 -20.51 6.13 -24.90
N LYS A 205 -20.18 5.17 -24.03
CA LYS A 205 -20.29 5.26 -22.57
C LYS A 205 -19.18 4.47 -21.90
N GLU A 206 -18.78 4.94 -20.73
CA GLU A 206 -17.87 4.26 -19.83
C GLU A 206 -18.51 4.22 -18.43
N TRP A 207 -18.41 3.08 -17.75
CA TRP A 207 -18.89 2.90 -16.39
C TRP A 207 -17.82 2.19 -15.57
N ILE A 208 -17.67 2.65 -14.33
CA ILE A 208 -16.89 1.95 -13.30
C ILE A 208 -17.92 1.29 -12.38
N VAL A 209 -17.87 -0.03 -12.29
CA VAL A 209 -18.74 -0.83 -11.41
C VAL A 209 -17.85 -1.52 -10.39
N VAL A 210 -18.14 -1.30 -9.11
CA VAL A 210 -17.40 -1.82 -7.96
C VAL A 210 -18.38 -2.53 -7.05
#